data_AF-A0A7C6WK16-F1
#
_entry.id   AF-A0A7C6WK16-F1
#
_cell.length_a   1.000
_cell.length_b   1.000
_cell.length_c   1.000
_cell.angle_alpha   90.00
_cell.angle_beta   90.00
_cell.angle_gamma   90.00
#
_symmetry.space_group_name_H-M   'P 1'
#
loop_
_entity.id
_entity.type
_entity.pdbx_description
1 polymer ?
#
loop_
_entity_poly.entity_id
_entity_poly.type
_entity_poly.pdbx_seq_one_letter_code
_entity_poly.pdbx_strand_id
1 'polypeptide(L)'
;CEIVKGDDGSIKVVSKYGKDCTSNFIEGARKTLEICKSARVDKAILQSRSPSCGYGKIYDGTFTGKLIDGNGLTAQLLSEHGIKIFTDKSWRDTEDKQTEH
;
A
#
# COMPACT_ATOMS: atom_id res chain seq x y z
N CYS A 1 -12.42 4.23 2.00
CA CYS A 1 -12.16 4.62 0.60
C CYS A 1 -11.64 3.40 -0.13
N GLU A 2 -11.77 3.35 -1.45
CA GLU A 2 -11.22 2.29 -2.28
C GLU A 2 -10.44 2.89 -3.45
N ILE A 3 -9.51 2.11 -3.99
CA ILE A 3 -8.78 2.47 -5.19
C ILE A 3 -9.68 2.16 -6.40
N VAL A 4 -9.89 3.16 -7.24
CA VAL A 4 -10.63 3.06 -8.50
C VAL A 4 -9.66 3.33 -9.64
N LYS A 5 -9.65 2.44 -10.65
CA LYS A 5 -8.90 2.65 -11.89
C LYS A 5 -9.80 3.34 -12.92
N GLY A 6 -9.33 4.45 -13.47
CA GLY A 6 -9.94 5.09 -14.63
C GLY A 6 -9.58 4.34 -15.93
N ASP A 7 -10.39 4.53 -16.96
CA ASP A 7 -10.18 3.94 -18.29
C ASP A 7 -8.87 4.43 -18.96
N ASP A 8 -8.37 5.59 -18.53
CA ASP A 8 -7.09 6.19 -18.93
C ASP A 8 -5.88 5.59 -18.18
N GLY A 9 -6.10 4.59 -17.31
CA GLY A 9 -5.07 4.01 -16.46
C GLY A 9 -4.76 4.84 -15.21
N SER A 10 -5.46 5.95 -14.98
CA SER A 10 -5.30 6.74 -13.76
C SER A 10 -5.80 5.96 -12.53
N ILE A 11 -5.16 6.18 -11.38
CA ILE A 11 -5.56 5.59 -10.10
C ILE A 11 -6.10 6.69 -9.21
N LYS A 12 -7.33 6.51 -8.72
CA LYS A 12 -7.99 7.43 -7.78
C LYS A 12 -8.33 6.70 -6.48
N VAL A 13 -8.39 7.44 -5.37
CA VAL A 13 -8.91 6.94 -4.10
C VAL A 13 -10.24 7.60 -3.84
N VAL A 14 -11.32 6.83 -3.86
CA VAL A 14 -12.67 7.36 -3.75
C VAL A 14 -13.31 6.87 -2.46
N SER A 15 -13.98 7.76 -1.73
CA SER A 15 -14.77 7.38 -0.55
C SER A 15 -16.07 6.67 -0.95
N LYS A 16 -16.72 5.98 0.00
CA LYS A 16 -18.04 5.37 -0.23
C LYS A 16 -19.14 6.37 -0.63
N TYR A 17 -18.89 7.67 -0.46
CA TYR A 17 -19.79 8.77 -0.83
C TYR A 17 -19.38 9.44 -2.15
N GLY A 18 -18.45 8.85 -2.92
CA GLY A 18 -17.99 9.39 -4.20
C GLY A 18 -16.96 10.52 -4.10
N LYS A 19 -16.58 10.97 -2.88
CA LYS A 19 -15.53 11.98 -2.70
C LYS A 19 -14.16 11.47 -3.13
N ASP A 20 -13.50 12.18 -4.03
CA ASP A 20 -12.09 11.98 -4.39
C ASP A 20 -11.18 12.36 -3.21
N CYS A 21 -10.41 11.40 -2.73
CA CYS A 21 -9.46 11.50 -1.62
C CYS A 21 -8.01 11.29 -2.09
N THR A 22 -7.76 11.25 -3.41
CA THR A 22 -6.48 10.87 -4.00
C THR A 22 -5.34 11.73 -3.49
N SER A 23 -5.51 13.05 -3.48
CA SER A 23 -4.49 14.01 -3.02
C SER A 23 -4.06 13.77 -1.57
N ASN A 24 -5.01 13.52 -0.67
CA ASN A 24 -4.73 13.26 0.74
C ASN A 24 -3.92 11.97 0.93
N PHE A 25 -4.22 10.93 0.14
CA PHE A 25 -3.50 9.67 0.19
C PHE A 25 -2.08 9.80 -0.37
N ILE A 26 -1.90 10.54 -1.47
CA ILE A 26 -0.57 10.85 -2.03
C ILE A 26 0.26 11.66 -1.03
N GLU A 27 -0.32 12.67 -0.40
CA GLU A 27 0.38 13.49 0.59
C GLU A 27 0.80 12.66 1.80
N GLY A 28 -0.09 11.80 2.32
CA GLY A 28 0.23 10.87 3.40
C GLY A 28 1.38 9.93 3.02
N ALA A 29 1.32 9.32 1.83
CA ALA A 29 2.38 8.43 1.34
C ALA A 29 3.74 9.14 1.24
N ARG A 30 3.77 10.38 0.74
CA ARG A 30 5.01 11.18 0.68
C ARG A 30 5.56 11.47 2.07
N LYS A 31 4.73 11.87 3.03
CA LYS A 31 5.18 12.11 4.41
C LYS A 31 5.75 10.84 5.03
N THR A 32 5.12 9.68 4.81
CA THR A 32 5.65 8.39 5.26
C THR A 32 7.01 8.09 4.65
N LEU A 33 7.17 8.31 3.33
CA LEU A 33 8.45 8.12 2.66
C LEU A 33 9.56 9.00 3.25
N GLU A 34 9.27 10.28 3.51
CA GLU A 34 10.25 11.20 4.11
C GLU A 34 10.66 10.79 5.52
N ILE A 35 9.72 10.26 6.31
CA ILE A 35 10.02 9.65 7.62
C ILE A 35 10.94 8.43 7.44
N CYS A 36 10.61 7.52 6.51
CA CYS A 36 11.43 6.33 6.24
C CYS A 36 12.86 6.70 5.81
N LYS A 37 13.01 7.68 4.90
CA LYS A 37 14.32 8.18 4.47
C LYS A 37 15.10 8.79 5.63
N SER A 38 14.45 9.65 6.42
CA SER A 38 15.09 10.31 7.57
C SER A 38 15.55 9.31 8.62
N ALA A 39 14.77 8.26 8.83
CA ALA A 39 15.09 7.17 9.75
C ALA A 39 16.00 6.08 9.14
N ARG A 40 16.38 6.20 7.86
CA ARG A 40 17.17 5.20 7.10
C ARG A 40 16.57 3.78 7.17
N VAL A 41 15.25 3.72 7.08
CA VAL A 41 14.48 2.47 7.14
C VAL A 41 14.45 1.83 5.75
N ASP A 42 14.78 0.54 5.69
CA ASP A 42 14.75 -0.31 4.50
C ASP A 42 13.54 -1.26 4.47
N LYS A 43 12.76 -1.32 5.57
CA LYS A 43 11.61 -2.24 5.74
C LYS A 43 10.42 -1.54 6.40
N ALA A 44 9.22 -1.72 5.86
CA ALA A 44 7.98 -1.21 6.45
C ALA A 44 6.95 -2.34 6.64
N ILE A 45 6.38 -2.44 7.83
CA ILE A 45 5.24 -3.33 8.12
C ILE A 45 3.96 -2.51 7.98
N LEU A 46 3.10 -2.90 7.05
CA LEU A 46 1.90 -2.19 6.67
C LEU A 46 0.66 -3.08 6.86
N GLN A 47 -0.43 -2.48 7.33
CA GLN A 47 -1.68 -3.21 7.53
C GLN A 47 -2.27 -3.70 6.20
N SER A 48 -2.54 -5.00 6.14
CA SER A 48 -3.12 -5.71 5.00
C SER A 48 -4.48 -5.13 4.60
N ARG A 49 -4.80 -5.18 3.30
CA ARG A 49 -6.14 -4.86 2.73
C ARG A 49 -6.61 -3.41 2.90
N SER A 50 -5.73 -2.49 3.28
CA SER A 50 -6.03 -1.06 3.26
C SER A 50 -5.78 -0.47 1.87
N PRO A 51 -6.60 0.47 1.37
CA PRO A 51 -6.33 1.21 0.13
C PRO A 51 -5.01 2.01 0.19
N SER A 52 -4.47 2.30 1.37
CA SER A 52 -3.12 2.86 1.54
C SER A 52 -2.05 1.79 1.66
N CYS A 53 -2.29 0.81 2.55
CA CYS A 53 -1.25 -0.04 3.13
C CYS A 53 -1.25 -1.48 2.60
N GLY A 54 -2.26 -1.88 1.83
CA GLY A 54 -2.32 -3.21 1.21
C GLY A 54 -1.15 -3.42 0.25
N TYR A 55 -0.54 -4.60 0.30
CA TYR A 55 0.53 -4.99 -0.62
C TYR A 55 0.21 -6.37 -1.17
N GLY A 56 0.26 -6.53 -2.49
CA GLY A 56 -0.14 -7.73 -3.22
C GLY A 56 -1.64 -7.85 -3.50
N LYS A 57 -2.53 -7.41 -2.58
CA LYS A 57 -4.00 -7.43 -2.80
C LYS A 57 -4.69 -6.16 -2.28
N ILE A 58 -5.56 -5.59 -3.12
CA ILE A 58 -6.43 -4.44 -2.82
C ILE A 58 -7.89 -4.73 -3.21
N TYR A 59 -8.84 -3.94 -2.71
CA TYR A 59 -10.22 -4.01 -3.18
C TYR A 59 -10.33 -3.46 -4.61
N ASP A 60 -11.26 -4.02 -5.39
CA ASP A 60 -11.44 -3.73 -6.82
C ASP A 60 -12.11 -2.38 -7.12
N GLY A 61 -12.46 -1.60 -6.09
CA GLY A 61 -13.05 -0.26 -6.23
C GLY A 61 -14.55 -0.26 -6.48
N THR A 62 -15.20 -1.43 -6.52
CA THR A 62 -16.65 -1.55 -6.74
C THR A 62 -17.46 -1.60 -5.43
N PHE A 63 -16.80 -1.54 -4.28
CA PHE A 63 -17.38 -1.74 -2.94
C PHE A 63 -18.12 -3.08 -2.78
N THR A 64 -17.88 -4.06 -3.66
CA THR A 64 -18.45 -5.41 -3.57
C THR A 64 -17.64 -6.34 -2.65
N GLY A 65 -16.51 -5.86 -2.11
CA GLY A 65 -15.59 -6.64 -1.28
C GLY A 65 -14.67 -7.58 -2.07
N LYS A 66 -14.70 -7.53 -3.41
CA LYS A 66 -13.81 -8.30 -4.27
C LYS A 66 -12.39 -7.77 -4.19
N LEU A 67 -11.43 -8.69 -4.07
CA LEU A 67 -9.99 -8.39 -4.06
C LEU A 67 -9.38 -8.66 -5.43
N ILE A 68 -8.47 -7.78 -5.85
CA ILE A 68 -7.64 -7.90 -7.06
C ILE A 68 -6.17 -7.79 -6.68
N ASP A 69 -5.29 -8.28 -7.56
CA ASP A 69 -3.86 -8.07 -7.42
C ASP A 69 -3.52 -6.59 -7.60
N GLY A 70 -2.77 -6.04 -6.65
CA GLY A 70 -2.42 -4.63 -6.63
C GLY A 70 -1.94 -4.17 -5.25
N ASN A 71 -1.40 -2.96 -5.22
CA ASN A 71 -0.85 -2.33 -4.03
C ASN A 71 -1.64 -1.06 -3.68
N GLY A 72 -1.72 -0.77 -2.39
CA GLY A 72 -2.17 0.50 -1.87
C GLY A 72 -1.16 1.60 -2.21
N LEU A 73 -1.63 2.84 -2.28
CA LEU A 73 -0.80 3.99 -2.70
C LEU A 73 0.47 4.17 -1.88
N THR A 74 0.38 3.99 -0.55
CA THR A 74 1.54 4.10 0.33
C THR A 74 2.50 2.94 0.12
N ALA A 75 2.00 1.72 0.02
CA ALA A 75 2.82 0.53 -0.21
C ALA A 75 3.55 0.59 -1.56
N GLN A 76 2.86 1.02 -2.62
CA GLN A 76 3.44 1.21 -3.95
C GLN A 76 4.59 2.23 -3.92
N LEU A 77 4.34 3.42 -3.35
CA LEU A 77 5.34 4.50 -3.32
C LEU A 77 6.60 4.08 -2.55
N LEU A 78 6.43 3.44 -1.39
CA LEU A 78 7.56 2.98 -0.58
C LEU A 78 8.34 1.87 -1.32
N SER A 79 7.64 0.92 -1.95
CA SER A 79 8.26 -0.15 -2.74
C SER A 79 9.07 0.38 -3.92
N GLU A 80 8.59 1.41 -4.63
CA GLU A 80 9.31 2.07 -5.73
C GLU A 80 10.59 2.77 -5.25
N HIS A 81 10.64 3.15 -3.97
CA HIS A 81 11.82 3.77 -3.35
C HIS A 81 12.73 2.75 -2.63
N GLY A 82 12.55 1.46 -2.92
CA GLY A 82 13.43 0.40 -2.40
C GLY A 82 13.14 -0.02 -0.96
N ILE A 83 12.02 0.42 -0.38
CA ILE A 83 11.61 -0.02 0.96
C ILE A 83 10.84 -1.33 0.83
N LYS A 84 11.33 -2.38 1.49
CA LYS A 84 10.70 -3.70 1.48
C LYS A 84 9.43 -3.68 2.32
N ILE A 85 8.29 -4.00 1.69
CA ILE A 85 6.99 -3.96 2.34
C ILE A 85 6.63 -5.36 2.87
N PHE A 86 6.27 -5.41 4.14
CA PHE A 86 5.69 -6.59 4.78
C PHE A 86 4.26 -6.28 5.19
N THR A 87 3.40 -7.28 5.16
CA THR A 87 2.03 -7.19 5.67
C THR A 87 1.87 -8.08 6.88
N ASP A 88 0.82 -7.87 7.69
CA ASP A 88 0.53 -8.69 8.88
C ASP A 88 0.36 -10.19 8.54
N LYS A 89 0.10 -10.53 7.27
CA LYS A 89 0.11 -11.90 6.76
C LYS A 89 1.48 -12.44 6.39
N SER A 90 2.40 -11.56 6.01
CA SER A 90 3.74 -11.94 5.50
C SER A 90 4.83 -11.79 6.56
N TRP A 91 4.57 -11.06 7.66
CA TRP A 91 5.56 -10.82 8.71
C TRP A 91 5.94 -12.11 9.46
N ARG A 92 5.00 -13.06 9.59
CA ARG A 92 5.24 -14.38 10.22
C ARG A 92 6.10 -15.33 9.37
N ASP A 93 6.38 -15.01 8.11
CA ASP A 93 7.26 -15.82 7.25
C ASP A 93 8.74 -15.40 7.36
N THR A 94 9.04 -14.29 8.04
CA THR A 94 10.41 -13.76 8.11
C THR A 94 11.27 -14.27 9.28
N GLU A 95 10.73 -15.10 10.18
CA GLU A 95 11.53 -15.71 11.27
C GLU A 95 12.26 -17.00 10.85
N ASP A 96 12.05 -17.55 9.65
CA ASP A 96 12.53 -18.89 9.29
C ASP A 96 13.68 -18.94 8.26
N LYS A 97 14.33 -17.82 7.91
CA LYS A 97 15.47 -17.83 6.95
C LYS A 97 16.69 -17.06 7.42
N GLN A 98 17.02 -17.21 8.70
CA GLN A 98 18.32 -16.82 9.24
C GLN A 98 18.99 -18.01 9.93
N THR A 99 19.19 -19.11 9.20
CA THR A 99 20.17 -20.16 9.50
C THR A 99 20.61 -20.77 8.16
N GLU A 100 21.92 -20.99 7.99
CA GLU A 100 22.67 -21.30 6.75
C GLU A 100 22.97 -20.03 5.91
N HIS A 101 24.17 -19.46 5.93
CA HIS A 101 25.51 -20.06 5.91
C HIS A 101 26.52 -19.19 6.69
#